data_AF-A0A6G0Q559-F1
#
_entry.id   AF-A0A6G0Q559-F1
#
_cell.length_a   1.000
_cell.length_b   1.000
_cell.length_c   1.000
_cell.angle_alpha   90.00
_cell.angle_beta   90.00
_cell.angle_gamma   90.00
#
_symmetry.space_group_name_H-M   'P 1'
#
loop_
_entity.id
_entity.type
_entity.pdbx_description
1 polymer ?
#
loop_
_entity_poly.entity_id
_entity_poly.type
_entity_poly.pdbx_seq_one_letter_code
_entity_poly.pdbx_strand_id
1 'polypeptide(L)'
;MPIFSKELQFQYAASFVTVSLGANDAIMDGPDKVAHVPLEDYRVNLQKILHIIRPLLAPHGKILLSTPPCIIDSERHGDRTNLATGKYARACVELGETENVHVLDLHTYFNSTFPDEKVRRTYFEDGLHFSAKGHKEVGKLLSVAINGMFDKEELNRFNKWQLPDWHDFIH
;
A
#
# COMPACT_ATOMS: atom_id res chain seq x y z
N MET A 1 -4.52 6.65 16.42
CA MET A 1 -5.50 5.76 15.77
C MET A 1 -6.13 4.83 16.81
N PRO A 2 -6.93 5.33 17.76
CA PRO A 2 -7.29 4.56 18.96
C PRO A 2 -8.14 3.31 18.67
N ILE A 3 -9.04 3.37 17.68
CA ILE A 3 -9.87 2.21 17.28
C ILE A 3 -9.00 1.13 16.65
N PHE A 4 -8.21 1.48 15.64
CA PHE A 4 -7.32 0.54 14.95
C PHE A 4 -6.30 -0.11 15.89
N SER A 5 -5.69 0.67 16.80
CA SER A 5 -4.77 0.12 17.80
C SER A 5 -5.48 -0.87 18.73
N LYS A 6 -6.72 -0.57 19.15
CA LYS A 6 -7.52 -1.48 19.97
C LYS A 6 -7.89 -2.76 19.21
N GLU A 7 -8.20 -2.67 17.93
CA GLU A 7 -8.49 -3.83 17.08
C GLU A 7 -7.26 -4.74 16.92
N LEU A 8 -6.09 -4.19 16.62
CA LEU A 8 -4.85 -4.97 16.55
C LEU A 8 -4.44 -5.58 17.90
N GLN A 9 -4.75 -4.90 19.01
CA GLN A 9 -4.38 -5.39 20.33
C GLN A 9 -5.32 -6.48 20.85
N PHE A 10 -6.62 -6.41 20.52
CA PHE A 10 -7.64 -7.21 21.21
C PHE A 10 -8.56 -8.02 20.29
N GLN A 11 -8.60 -7.73 18.99
CA GLN A 11 -9.50 -8.41 18.05
C GLN A 11 -8.76 -9.24 17.00
N TYR A 12 -7.62 -8.77 16.50
CA TYR A 12 -6.89 -9.41 15.41
C TYR A 12 -5.41 -9.56 15.72
N ALA A 13 -4.88 -10.77 15.58
CA ALA A 13 -3.43 -11.01 15.58
C ALA A 13 -2.88 -10.85 14.15
N ALA A 14 -2.70 -9.60 13.69
CA ALA A 14 -2.29 -9.34 12.31
C ALA A 14 -0.85 -9.80 12.03
N SER A 15 -0.67 -10.72 11.07
CA SER A 15 0.65 -11.16 10.60
C SER A 15 1.20 -10.29 9.46
N PHE A 16 0.34 -9.52 8.80
CA PHE A 16 0.73 -8.66 7.68
C PHE A 16 -0.19 -7.44 7.63
N VAL A 17 0.40 -6.25 7.48
CA VAL A 17 -0.34 -5.00 7.30
C VAL A 17 0.26 -4.21 6.15
N THR A 18 -0.59 -3.75 5.23
CA THR A 18 -0.22 -2.78 4.20
C THR A 18 -0.65 -1.38 4.64
N VAL A 19 0.24 -0.39 4.50
CA VAL A 19 -0.11 1.03 4.68
C VAL A 19 -0.02 1.72 3.33
N SER A 20 -1.18 2.14 2.80
CA SER A 20 -1.33 2.69 1.44
C SER A 20 -2.00 4.07 1.51
N LEU A 21 -1.20 5.10 1.79
CA LEU A 21 -1.64 6.51 1.93
C LEU A 21 -0.77 7.43 1.06
N GLY A 22 -1.22 8.65 0.81
CA GLY A 22 -0.47 9.65 0.05
C GLY A 22 -1.20 10.19 -1.18
N ALA A 23 -2.23 9.48 -1.68
CA ALA A 23 -2.94 9.89 -2.88
C ALA A 23 -3.72 11.20 -2.65
N ASN A 24 -4.46 11.27 -1.53
CA ASN A 24 -5.21 12.46 -1.14
C ASN A 24 -4.32 13.53 -0.50
N ASP A 25 -3.32 13.10 0.27
CA ASP A 25 -2.31 13.97 0.87
C ASP A 25 -1.66 14.88 -0.20
N ALA A 26 -1.44 14.34 -1.41
CA ALA A 26 -0.84 15.02 -2.55
C ALA A 26 -1.75 16.01 -3.31
N ILE A 27 -3.00 16.23 -2.88
CA ILE A 27 -3.89 17.21 -3.52
C ILE A 27 -3.30 18.61 -3.44
N MET A 28 -3.31 19.36 -4.54
CA MET A 28 -2.78 20.71 -4.62
C MET A 28 -3.88 21.78 -4.67
N ASP A 29 -5.00 21.45 -5.31
CA ASP A 29 -6.09 22.39 -5.53
C ASP A 29 -7.45 21.68 -5.68
N GLY A 30 -8.52 22.46 -5.81
CA GLY A 30 -9.88 21.96 -6.02
C GLY A 30 -10.68 21.73 -4.73
N PRO A 31 -11.91 21.21 -4.85
CA PRO A 31 -12.83 21.07 -3.71
C PRO A 31 -12.29 20.13 -2.63
N ASP A 32 -11.49 19.13 -3.00
CA ASP A 32 -10.94 18.12 -2.09
C ASP A 32 -9.64 18.56 -1.41
N LYS A 33 -9.20 19.82 -1.61
CA LYS A 33 -7.96 20.37 -1.01
C LYS A 33 -7.92 20.29 0.52
N VAL A 34 -9.07 20.17 1.17
CA VAL A 34 -9.15 19.92 2.62
C VAL A 34 -8.42 18.65 3.07
N ALA A 35 -8.24 17.67 2.17
CA ALA A 35 -7.50 16.44 2.45
C ALA A 35 -5.99 16.55 2.19
N HIS A 36 -5.51 17.71 1.70
CA HIS A 36 -4.09 17.94 1.50
C HIS A 36 -3.32 17.86 2.83
N VAL A 37 -2.18 17.18 2.79
CA VAL A 37 -1.22 17.12 3.90
C VAL A 37 0.13 17.56 3.34
N PRO A 38 0.80 18.58 3.92
CA PRO A 38 2.13 18.99 3.50
C PRO A 38 3.10 17.80 3.46
N LEU A 39 4.03 17.77 2.50
CA LEU A 39 4.92 16.63 2.27
C LEU A 39 5.70 16.19 3.52
N GLU A 40 6.16 17.14 4.33
CA GLU A 40 6.87 16.84 5.58
C GLU A 40 5.94 16.19 6.61
N ASP A 41 4.72 16.73 6.76
CA ASP A 41 3.71 16.18 7.66
C ASP A 41 3.28 14.77 7.20
N TYR A 42 3.16 14.52 5.90
CA TYR A 42 2.90 13.19 5.35
C TYR A 42 3.96 12.18 5.80
N ARG A 43 5.25 12.52 5.64
CA ARG A 43 6.37 11.67 6.06
C ARG A 43 6.34 11.41 7.57
N VAL A 44 6.17 12.46 8.38
CA VAL A 44 6.07 12.35 9.84
C VAL A 44 4.86 11.51 10.26
N ASN A 45 3.72 11.67 9.59
CA ASN A 45 2.51 10.91 9.89
C ASN A 45 2.66 9.43 9.51
N LEU A 46 3.24 9.11 8.35
CA LEU A 46 3.56 7.72 8.00
C LEU A 46 4.50 7.09 9.03
N GLN A 47 5.55 7.79 9.46
CA GLN A 47 6.47 7.28 10.49
C GLN A 47 5.72 6.97 11.80
N LYS A 48 4.88 7.90 12.27
CA LYS A 48 4.03 7.70 13.46
C LYS A 48 3.11 6.48 13.30
N ILE A 49 2.50 6.30 12.13
CA ILE A 49 1.65 5.14 11.83
C ILE A 49 2.47 3.85 11.97
N LEU A 50 3.65 3.77 11.36
CA LEU A 50 4.53 2.61 11.45
C LEU A 50 4.88 2.28 12.92
N HIS A 51 5.25 3.29 13.70
CA HIS A 51 5.61 3.12 15.11
C HIS A 51 4.43 2.70 15.99
N ILE A 52 3.20 3.10 15.64
CA ILE A 52 1.99 2.62 16.32
C ILE A 52 1.68 1.16 15.96
N ILE A 53 1.85 0.77 14.70
CA ILE A 53 1.44 -0.56 14.20
C ILE A 53 2.44 -1.63 14.58
N ARG A 54 3.74 -1.37 14.41
CA ARG A 54 4.81 -2.36 14.56
C ARG A 54 4.77 -3.15 15.87
N PRO A 55 4.57 -2.53 17.07
CA PRO A 55 4.51 -3.29 18.32
C PRO A 55 3.19 -4.06 18.54
N LEU A 56 2.17 -3.82 17.70
CA LEU A 56 0.85 -4.45 17.82
C LEU A 56 0.67 -5.64 16.87
N LEU A 57 1.66 -5.97 16.04
CA LEU A 57 1.59 -7.12 15.15
C LEU A 57 1.81 -8.43 15.91
N ALA A 58 1.30 -9.52 15.33
CA ALA A 58 1.65 -10.87 15.77
C ALA A 58 3.17 -11.10 15.71
N PRO A 59 3.71 -12.11 16.43
CA PRO A 59 5.10 -12.51 16.28
C PRO A 59 5.48 -12.67 14.80
N HIS A 60 6.61 -12.07 14.41
CA HIS A 60 7.11 -12.02 13.03
C HIS A 60 6.21 -11.26 12.03
N GLY A 61 5.22 -10.50 12.51
CA GLY A 61 4.36 -9.71 11.66
C GLY A 61 5.13 -8.67 10.86
N LYS A 62 4.74 -8.47 9.61
CA LYS A 62 5.43 -7.56 8.67
C LYS A 62 4.53 -6.40 8.28
N ILE A 63 5.14 -5.24 8.02
CA ILE A 63 4.49 -4.09 7.41
C ILE A 63 5.04 -3.93 6.00
N LEU A 64 4.15 -3.66 5.04
CA LEU A 64 4.49 -3.21 3.69
C LEU A 64 3.95 -1.79 3.50
N LEU A 65 4.82 -0.83 3.21
CA LEU A 65 4.37 0.46 2.69
C LEU A 65 4.00 0.31 1.22
N SER A 66 2.94 0.94 0.78
CA SER A 66 2.65 1.12 -0.65
C SER A 66 2.65 2.60 -0.95
N THR A 67 3.42 3.02 -1.94
CA THR A 67 3.40 4.42 -2.38
C THR A 67 2.01 4.76 -2.93
N PRO A 68 1.60 6.04 -2.94
CA PRO A 68 0.51 6.44 -3.80
C PRO A 68 0.84 6.08 -5.26
N PRO A 69 -0.13 5.61 -6.07
CA PRO A 69 0.13 5.27 -7.46
C PRO A 69 0.34 6.53 -8.33
N CYS A 70 0.71 6.33 -9.60
CA CYS A 70 0.77 7.43 -10.55
C CYS A 70 -0.61 8.05 -10.80
N ILE A 71 -0.63 9.33 -11.19
CA ILE A 71 -1.83 10.02 -11.65
C ILE A 71 -1.85 10.03 -13.18
N ILE A 72 -3.03 9.89 -13.77
CA ILE A 72 -3.23 10.13 -15.20
C ILE A 72 -3.56 11.60 -15.39
N ASP A 73 -2.56 12.40 -15.74
CA ASP A 73 -2.69 13.85 -15.82
C ASP A 73 -3.77 14.27 -16.83
N SER A 74 -3.95 13.52 -17.92
CA SER A 74 -5.01 13.78 -18.90
C SER A 74 -6.45 13.52 -18.43
N GLU A 75 -6.65 12.87 -17.29
CA GLU A 75 -7.97 12.57 -16.70
C GLU A 75 -8.24 13.37 -15.40
N ARG A 76 -7.27 14.13 -14.90
CA ARG A 76 -7.39 14.99 -13.71
C ARG A 76 -7.29 16.46 -14.08
N HIS A 77 -8.16 17.28 -13.51
CA HIS A 77 -8.21 18.73 -13.79
C HIS A 77 -7.30 19.53 -12.85
N GLY A 78 -6.06 19.07 -12.65
CA GLY A 78 -5.03 19.79 -11.88
C GLY A 78 -5.20 19.76 -10.36
N ASP A 79 -6.24 19.11 -9.83
CA ASP A 79 -6.37 18.86 -8.38
C ASP A 79 -5.21 18.03 -7.84
N ARG A 80 -4.71 17.10 -8.67
CA ARG A 80 -3.50 16.30 -8.49
C ARG A 80 -2.74 16.18 -9.80
N THR A 81 -1.43 16.03 -9.71
CA THR A 81 -0.58 15.73 -10.87
C THR A 81 0.37 14.59 -10.56
N ASN A 82 0.77 13.84 -11.59
CA ASN A 82 1.69 12.72 -11.45
C ASN A 82 3.04 13.17 -10.88
N LEU A 83 3.50 14.37 -11.26
CA LEU A 83 4.71 15.00 -10.74
C LEU A 83 4.61 15.29 -9.24
N ALA A 84 3.49 15.87 -8.79
CA ALA A 84 3.29 16.19 -7.38
C ALA A 84 3.18 14.92 -6.53
N THR A 85 2.36 13.95 -6.95
CA THR A 85 2.23 12.64 -6.29
C THR A 85 3.55 11.88 -6.25
N GLY A 86 4.40 12.04 -7.27
CA GLY A 86 5.74 11.46 -7.29
C GLY A 86 6.66 11.97 -6.16
N LYS A 87 6.43 13.17 -5.61
CA LYS A 87 7.15 13.64 -4.42
C LYS A 87 6.77 12.85 -3.16
N TYR A 88 5.48 12.54 -3.00
CA TYR A 88 4.98 11.73 -1.89
C TYR A 88 5.42 10.28 -2.02
N ALA A 89 5.40 9.73 -3.24
CA ALA A 89 5.92 8.38 -3.50
C ALA A 89 7.41 8.26 -3.10
N ARG A 90 8.26 9.22 -3.51
CA ARG A 90 9.67 9.24 -3.09
C ARG A 90 9.84 9.35 -1.58
N ALA A 91 9.12 10.25 -0.92
CA ALA A 91 9.18 10.37 0.54
C ALA A 91 8.74 9.07 1.26
N CYS A 92 7.79 8.33 0.70
CA CYS A 92 7.38 7.03 1.21
C CYS A 92 8.49 5.97 1.05
N VAL A 93 9.16 5.93 -0.11
CA VAL A 93 10.31 5.04 -0.37
C VAL A 93 11.48 5.35 0.57
N GLU A 94 11.88 6.61 0.66
CA GLU A 94 12.98 7.08 1.54
C GLU A 94 12.68 6.77 3.02
N LEU A 95 11.42 6.92 3.45
CA LEU A 95 11.01 6.53 4.80
C LEU A 95 11.10 5.02 5.00
N GLY A 96 10.68 4.22 4.03
CA GLY A 96 10.81 2.76 4.09
C GLY A 96 12.26 2.31 4.27
N GLU A 97 13.19 2.91 3.53
CA GLU A 97 14.64 2.69 3.73
C GLU A 97 15.09 3.08 5.14
N THR A 98 14.70 4.27 5.61
CA THR A 98 15.06 4.79 6.94
C THR A 98 14.54 3.91 8.07
N GLU A 99 13.31 3.40 7.94
CA GLU A 99 12.63 2.60 8.96
C GLU A 99 12.85 1.09 8.79
N ASN A 100 13.64 0.68 7.79
CA ASN A 100 13.85 -0.71 7.38
C ASN A 100 12.52 -1.46 7.16
N VAL A 101 11.62 -0.85 6.39
CA VAL A 101 10.31 -1.38 6.00
C VAL A 101 10.28 -1.55 4.49
N HIS A 102 9.75 -2.69 4.02
CA HIS A 102 9.59 -2.94 2.59
C HIS A 102 8.60 -1.94 1.99
N VAL A 103 8.87 -1.51 0.76
CA VAL A 103 8.02 -0.59 0.01
C VAL A 103 7.63 -1.19 -1.33
N LEU A 104 6.33 -1.20 -1.61
CA LEU A 104 5.77 -1.46 -2.92
C LEU A 104 5.61 -0.11 -3.64
N ASP A 105 6.58 0.23 -4.49
CA ASP A 105 6.59 1.48 -5.26
C ASP A 105 5.71 1.38 -6.52
N LEU A 106 4.41 1.56 -6.30
CA LEU A 106 3.41 1.58 -7.37
C LEU A 106 3.58 2.78 -8.30
N HIS A 107 4.08 3.92 -7.80
CA HIS A 107 4.26 5.12 -8.63
C HIS A 107 5.29 4.85 -9.72
N THR A 108 6.48 4.41 -9.33
CA THR A 108 7.55 4.07 -10.27
C THR A 108 7.15 2.91 -11.15
N TYR A 109 6.52 1.86 -10.59
CA TYR A 109 6.11 0.68 -11.35
C TYR A 109 5.20 1.04 -12.52
N PHE A 110 4.09 1.75 -12.28
CA PHE A 110 3.12 2.05 -13.33
C PHE A 110 3.69 3.04 -14.36
N ASN A 111 4.47 4.04 -13.93
CA ASN A 111 5.12 4.98 -14.85
C ASN A 111 6.17 4.30 -15.74
N SER A 112 6.96 3.35 -15.19
CA SER A 112 8.06 2.71 -15.92
C SER A 112 7.58 1.55 -16.80
N THR A 113 6.62 0.76 -16.33
CA THR A 113 6.08 -0.40 -17.06
C THR A 113 5.16 0.05 -18.20
N PHE A 114 4.43 1.15 -18.00
CA PHE A 114 3.50 1.71 -18.98
C PHE A 114 3.85 3.18 -19.25
N PRO A 115 4.95 3.47 -19.99
CA PRO A 115 5.40 4.85 -20.21
C PRO A 115 4.41 5.66 -21.06
N ASP A 116 3.70 5.02 -22.01
CA ASP A 116 2.61 5.64 -22.74
C ASP A 116 1.37 5.81 -21.85
N GLU A 117 1.02 7.07 -21.54
CA GLU A 117 -0.13 7.41 -20.70
C GLU A 117 -1.46 6.90 -21.27
N LYS A 118 -1.59 6.78 -22.60
CA LYS A 118 -2.80 6.21 -23.22
C LYS A 118 -2.97 4.73 -22.91
N VAL A 119 -1.88 4.00 -22.72
CA VAL A 119 -1.90 2.61 -22.25
C VAL A 119 -2.09 2.59 -20.74
N ARG A 120 -1.33 3.40 -20.00
CA ARG A 120 -1.36 3.46 -18.53
C ARG A 120 -2.73 3.79 -17.99
N ARG A 121 -3.48 4.71 -18.61
CA ARG A 121 -4.84 5.08 -18.19
C ARG A 121 -5.82 3.90 -18.16
N THR A 122 -5.59 2.85 -18.95
CA THR A 122 -6.46 1.64 -18.93
C THR A 122 -6.41 0.87 -17.61
N TYR A 123 -5.41 1.15 -16.76
CA TYR A 123 -5.29 0.60 -15.41
C TYR A 123 -6.00 1.45 -14.35
N PHE A 124 -6.62 2.56 -14.75
CA PHE A 124 -7.35 3.50 -13.89
C PHE A 124 -8.78 3.71 -14.41
N GLU A 125 -9.70 4.09 -13.52
CA GLU A 125 -11.09 4.42 -13.89
C GLU A 125 -11.27 5.93 -14.16
N ASP A 126 -10.62 6.78 -13.36
CA ASP A 126 -10.80 8.23 -13.33
C ASP A 126 -9.47 9.01 -13.20
N GLY A 127 -8.38 8.37 -13.64
CA GLY A 127 -7.01 8.85 -13.50
C GLY A 127 -6.42 8.83 -12.08
N LEU A 128 -7.15 8.28 -11.10
CA LEU A 128 -6.70 8.11 -9.71
C LEU A 128 -6.95 6.68 -9.20
N HIS A 129 -8.18 6.22 -9.28
CA HIS A 129 -8.61 4.93 -8.78
C HIS A 129 -8.26 3.84 -9.78
N PHE A 130 -7.75 2.71 -9.31
CA PHE A 130 -7.44 1.59 -10.19
C PHE A 130 -8.70 0.97 -10.78
N SER A 131 -8.63 0.61 -12.06
CA SER A 131 -9.62 -0.25 -12.68
C SER A 131 -9.47 -1.69 -12.21
N ALA A 132 -10.39 -2.58 -12.61
CA ALA A 132 -10.24 -4.02 -12.37
C ALA A 132 -8.89 -4.55 -12.93
N LYS A 133 -8.43 -4.00 -14.06
CA LYS A 133 -7.12 -4.30 -14.65
C LYS A 133 -5.97 -3.79 -13.78
N GLY A 134 -6.07 -2.57 -13.25
CA GLY A 134 -5.14 -2.00 -12.27
C GLY A 134 -5.02 -2.84 -11.01
N HIS A 135 -6.15 -3.18 -10.39
CA HIS A 135 -6.19 -4.02 -9.20
C HIS A 135 -5.62 -5.42 -9.42
N LYS A 136 -5.84 -6.02 -10.60
CA LYS A 136 -5.22 -7.30 -10.95
C LYS A 136 -3.69 -7.20 -10.98
N GLU A 137 -3.14 -6.11 -11.49
CA GLU A 137 -1.69 -5.89 -11.51
C GLU A 137 -1.14 -5.67 -10.09
N VAL A 138 -1.79 -4.84 -9.29
CA VAL A 138 -1.43 -4.62 -7.87
C VAL A 138 -1.47 -5.94 -7.08
N GLY A 139 -2.48 -6.80 -7.32
CA GLY A 139 -2.57 -8.10 -6.67
C GLY A 139 -1.38 -9.02 -6.97
N LYS A 140 -0.88 -9.02 -8.22
CA LYS A 140 0.35 -9.77 -8.57
C LYS A 140 1.56 -9.22 -7.83
N LEU A 141 1.71 -7.89 -7.79
CA LEU A 141 2.84 -7.24 -7.13
C LEU A 141 2.82 -7.47 -5.62
N LEU A 142 1.65 -7.41 -4.99
CA LEU A 142 1.47 -7.78 -3.58
C LEU A 142 1.86 -9.23 -3.34
N SER A 143 1.46 -10.16 -4.22
CA SER A 143 1.87 -11.56 -4.11
C SER A 143 3.39 -11.72 -4.18
N VAL A 144 4.06 -11.05 -5.12
CA VAL A 144 5.53 -11.06 -5.22
C VAL A 144 6.17 -10.48 -3.96
N ALA A 145 5.68 -9.35 -3.47
CA ALA A 145 6.19 -8.71 -2.25
C ALA A 145 6.04 -9.63 -1.03
N ILE A 146 4.86 -10.22 -0.82
CA ILE A 146 4.60 -11.13 0.29
C ILE A 146 5.54 -12.35 0.22
N ASN A 147 5.69 -12.97 -0.96
CA ASN A 147 6.60 -14.11 -1.13
C ASN A 147 8.09 -13.76 -0.93
N GLY A 148 8.47 -12.49 -1.11
CA GLY A 148 9.83 -12.01 -0.83
C GLY A 148 10.07 -11.58 0.62
N MET A 149 9.02 -11.21 1.35
CA MET A 149 9.11 -10.68 2.72
C MET A 149 9.02 -11.75 3.81
N PHE A 150 8.32 -12.85 3.53
CA PHE A 150 8.15 -13.97 4.45
C PHE A 150 9.03 -15.15 4.04
N ASP A 151 9.62 -15.83 5.01
CA ASP A 151 10.38 -17.03 4.76
C ASP A 151 9.46 -18.24 4.43
N LYS A 152 10.09 -19.35 4.04
CA LYS A 152 9.36 -20.56 3.64
C LYS A 152 8.51 -21.14 4.77
N GLU A 153 8.95 -21.06 6.02
CA GLU A 153 8.20 -21.58 7.17
C GLU A 153 6.98 -20.71 7.48
N GLU A 154 7.16 -19.39 7.45
CA GLU A 154 6.07 -18.41 7.60
C GLU A 154 5.01 -18.57 6.50
N LEU A 155 5.43 -18.71 5.23
CA LEU A 155 4.52 -18.94 4.11
C LEU A 155 3.80 -20.30 4.22
N ASN A 156 4.50 -21.34 4.65
CA ASN A 156 3.88 -22.65 4.89
C ASN A 156 2.80 -22.58 5.97
N ARG A 157 2.98 -21.73 7.00
CA ARG A 157 1.94 -21.51 8.02
C ARG A 157 0.67 -20.90 7.42
N PHE A 158 0.79 -19.96 6.49
CA PHE A 158 -0.36 -19.34 5.82
C PHE A 158 -1.09 -20.31 4.88
N ASN A 159 -0.37 -21.28 4.30
CA ASN A 159 -0.94 -22.28 3.40
C ASN A 159 -1.56 -23.49 4.13
N LYS A 160 -1.43 -23.58 5.45
CA LYS A 160 -2.09 -24.63 6.24
C LYS A 160 -3.50 -24.20 6.59
N TRP A 161 -4.46 -25.05 6.27
CA TRP A 161 -5.82 -24.89 6.74
C TRP A 161 -5.85 -24.88 8.27
N GLN A 162 -6.63 -23.95 8.83
CA GLN A 162 -6.78 -23.82 10.27
C GLN A 162 -7.47 -25.05 10.90
N LEU A 163 -8.29 -25.74 10.11
CA LEU A 163 -8.98 -26.97 10.47
C LEU A 163 -8.50 -28.10 9.55
N PRO A 164 -8.56 -29.37 9.99
CA PRO A 164 -8.23 -30.50 9.13
C PRO A 164 -9.10 -30.54 7.88
N ASP A 165 -8.62 -31.22 6.84
CA ASP A 165 -9.42 -31.42 5.64
C ASP A 165 -10.64 -32.28 5.97
N TRP A 166 -11.78 -32.07 5.31
CA TRP A 166 -12.97 -32.88 5.60
C TRP A 166 -12.74 -34.37 5.32
N HIS A 167 -11.84 -34.72 4.39
CA HIS A 167 -11.43 -36.11 4.16
C HIS A 167 -10.75 -36.74 5.38
N ASP A 168 -10.12 -35.95 6.25
CA ASP A 168 -9.53 -36.44 7.51
C ASP A 168 -10.60 -36.91 8.52
N PHE A 169 -11.87 -36.54 8.30
CA PHE A 169 -13.00 -36.86 9.17
C PHE A 169 -13.93 -37.96 8.64
N ILE A 170 -13.73 -38.45 7.41
CA ILE A 170 -14.57 -39.48 6.82
C ILE A 170 -13.71 -40.74 6.59
N HIS A 171 -14.06 -41.81 7.30
CA HIS A 171 -13.46 -43.15 7.20
C HIS A 171 -14.30 -44.07 6.32
#